data_AF-N6UGC4-F1
#
_entry.id   AF-N6UGC4-F1
#
_cell.length_a   1.000
_cell.length_b   1.000
_cell.length_c   1.000
_cell.angle_alpha   90.00
_cell.angle_beta   90.00
_cell.angle_gamma   90.00
#
_symmetry.space_group_name_H-M   'P 1'
#
loop_
_entity.id
_entity.type
_entity.pdbx_description
1 polymer ?
#
loop_
_entity_poly.entity_id
_entity_poly.type
_entity_poly.pdbx_seq_one_letter_code
_entity_poly.pdbx_strand_id
1 'polypeptide(L)'
;MVFDKFYIVEADSFFYKLLLGLNMHTDLSAHLHTDKCNQLITDWRQCRSDHMVLQLVGYCNSNYSEMLSCLKEERIAKRTESLKMSSEWKSRVNKMKGAEKAELN
;
A
#
# COMPACT_ATOMS: atom_id res chain seq x y z
N MET A 1 -33.45 -16.14 -1.20
CA MET A 1 -33.00 -15.14 -2.19
C MET A 1 -32.01 -14.21 -1.50
N VAL A 2 -30.76 -14.64 -1.31
CA VAL A 2 -29.66 -13.82 -0.79
C VAL A 2 -28.37 -14.28 -1.47
N PHE A 3 -28.26 -13.97 -2.75
CA PHE A 3 -27.04 -14.00 -3.53
C PHE A 3 -27.12 -12.78 -4.45
N ASP A 4 -25.99 -12.14 -4.77
CA ASP A 4 -25.85 -11.00 -5.69
C ASP A 4 -25.72 -9.59 -5.12
N LYS A 5 -24.83 -9.42 -4.13
CA LYS A 5 -24.01 -8.18 -4.02
C LYS A 5 -22.50 -8.42 -3.94
N PHE A 6 -22.05 -9.67 -3.93
CA PHE A 6 -20.62 -10.02 -3.87
C PHE A 6 -20.00 -10.22 -5.26
N TYR A 7 -20.83 -10.48 -6.29
CA TYR A 7 -20.37 -10.91 -7.62
C TYR A 7 -20.06 -9.80 -8.64
N ILE A 8 -20.20 -8.53 -8.29
CA ILE A 8 -19.88 -7.42 -9.21
C ILE A 8 -18.44 -6.92 -9.00
N VAL A 9 -17.79 -7.20 -7.85
CA VAL A 9 -16.44 -6.68 -7.56
C VAL A 9 -15.31 -7.65 -7.95
N GLU A 10 -15.62 -8.91 -8.29
CA GLU A 10 -14.62 -9.91 -8.68
C GLU A 10 -14.48 -10.08 -10.21
N ALA A 11 -15.48 -9.66 -11.00
CA ALA A 11 -15.50 -9.86 -12.45
C ALA A 11 -14.73 -8.79 -13.26
N ASP A 12 -14.29 -7.70 -12.62
CA ASP A 12 -13.52 -6.63 -13.29
C ASP A 12 -12.00 -6.86 -13.30
N SER A 13 -11.53 -7.95 -12.68
CA SER A 13 -10.10 -8.21 -12.46
C SER A 13 -9.45 -9.02 -13.58
N PHE A 14 -10.15 -9.97 -14.18
CA PHE A 14 -9.51 -10.93 -15.10
C PHE A 14 -9.39 -10.40 -16.54
N PHE A 15 -10.43 -9.70 -17.03
CA PHE A 15 -10.48 -9.25 -18.43
C PHE A 15 -9.58 -8.02 -18.69
N TYR A 16 -9.50 -7.07 -17.75
CA TYR A 16 -8.65 -5.89 -17.87
C TYR A 16 -7.17 -6.14 -17.54
N LYS A 17 -6.84 -7.14 -16.71
CA LYS A 17 -5.45 -7.59 -16.46
C LYS A 17 -4.77 -8.13 -17.72
N LEU A 18 -5.51 -8.85 -18.56
CA LEU A 18 -4.99 -9.50 -19.76
C LEU A 18 -4.73 -8.51 -20.91
N LEU A 19 -5.53 -7.44 -20.99
CA LEU A 19 -5.48 -6.48 -22.10
C LEU A 19 -4.55 -5.28 -21.88
N LEU A 20 -4.22 -4.89 -20.64
CA LEU A 20 -3.52 -3.62 -20.35
C LEU A 20 -2.22 -3.72 -19.52
N GLY A 21 -1.76 -4.91 -19.13
CA GLY A 21 -0.35 -5.14 -18.75
C GLY A 21 0.28 -4.29 -17.63
N LEU A 22 -0.48 -3.59 -16.78
CA LEU A 22 0.06 -2.74 -15.71
C LEU A 22 -0.07 -3.45 -14.36
N ASN A 23 0.82 -4.41 -14.12
CA ASN A 23 0.78 -5.27 -12.94
C ASN A 23 1.80 -4.82 -11.89
N MET A 24 1.57 -3.65 -11.30
CA MET A 24 2.17 -3.25 -10.03
C MET A 24 1.08 -2.70 -9.11
N HIS A 25 0.13 -3.56 -8.75
CA HIS A 25 -0.89 -3.20 -7.76
C HIS A 25 -0.23 -3.21 -6.37
N THR A 26 -0.05 -2.02 -5.79
CA THR A 26 0.17 -1.95 -4.34
C THR A 26 -1.13 -2.45 -3.69
N ASP A 27 -1.07 -3.26 -2.63
CA ASP A 27 -2.30 -3.65 -1.94
C ASP A 27 -2.99 -2.39 -1.42
N LEU A 28 -4.24 -2.15 -1.84
CA LEU A 28 -5.08 -0.99 -1.49
C LEU A 28 -6.22 -1.40 -0.54
N SER A 29 -6.01 -2.45 0.24
CA SER A 29 -6.94 -2.88 1.28
C SER A 29 -7.04 -1.81 2.38
N ALA A 30 -8.26 -1.42 2.75
CA ALA A 30 -8.51 -0.27 3.62
C ALA A 30 -7.84 -0.37 5.01
N HIS A 31 -7.63 -1.59 5.51
CA HIS A 31 -6.99 -1.82 6.82
C HIS A 31 -5.48 -1.57 6.83
N LEU A 32 -4.84 -1.44 5.66
CA LEU A 32 -3.39 -1.31 5.55
C LEU A 32 -2.90 0.16 5.58
N HIS A 33 -3.83 1.08 5.35
CA HIS A 33 -3.57 2.51 5.16
C HIS A 33 -4.23 3.35 6.23
N THR A 34 -3.73 4.56 6.39
CA THR A 34 -4.34 5.62 7.20
C THR A 34 -5.64 6.11 6.56
N ASP A 35 -6.53 6.67 7.36
CA ASP A 35 -7.82 7.19 6.89
C ASP A 35 -7.66 8.23 5.79
N LYS A 36 -6.62 9.07 5.87
CA LYS A 36 -6.27 10.06 4.83
C LYS A 36 -5.98 9.39 3.49
N CYS A 37 -5.10 8.39 3.46
CA CYS A 37 -4.78 7.71 2.20
C CYS A 37 -5.97 6.87 1.70
N ASN A 38 -6.81 6.34 2.59
CA ASN A 38 -8.04 5.61 2.24
C ASN A 38 -9.07 6.49 1.51
N GLN A 39 -9.17 7.77 1.87
CA GLN A 39 -10.01 8.73 1.14
C GLN A 39 -9.52 8.90 -0.30
N LEU A 40 -8.22 9.14 -0.50
CA LEU A 40 -7.63 9.30 -1.84
C LEU A 40 -7.77 8.03 -2.71
N ILE A 41 -7.63 6.85 -2.10
CA ILE A 41 -7.90 5.57 -2.76
C ILE A 41 -9.35 5.50 -3.25
N THR A 42 -10.29 5.94 -2.41
CA THR A 42 -11.72 5.94 -2.73
C THR A 42 -12.02 6.91 -3.87
N ASP A 43 -11.46 8.13 -3.82
CA ASP A 43 -11.63 9.15 -4.87
C ASP A 43 -11.05 8.69 -6.21
N TRP A 44 -9.88 8.04 -6.19
CA TRP A 44 -9.28 7.48 -7.40
C TRP A 44 -10.10 6.34 -7.99
N ARG A 45 -10.60 5.42 -7.14
CA ARG A 45 -11.49 4.33 -7.58
C ARG A 45 -12.78 4.88 -8.18
N GLN A 46 -13.37 5.89 -7.56
CA GLN A 46 -14.58 6.54 -8.03
C GLN A 46 -14.34 7.20 -9.39
N CYS A 47 -13.26 7.97 -9.56
CA CYS A 47 -12.90 8.57 -10.85
C CYS A 47 -12.76 7.52 -11.95
N ARG A 48 -12.12 6.39 -11.66
CA ARG A 48 -11.94 5.31 -12.64
C ARG A 48 -13.24 4.59 -12.98
N SER A 49 -14.15 4.46 -12.01
CA SER A 49 -15.49 3.89 -12.19
C SER A 49 -16.37 4.81 -13.06
N ASP A 50 -16.37 6.11 -12.77
CA ASP A 50 -17.23 7.08 -13.47
C ASP A 50 -16.73 7.39 -14.88
N HIS A 51 -15.42 7.24 -15.11
CA HIS A 51 -14.76 7.66 -16.34
C HIS A 51 -13.94 6.55 -17.01
N MET A 52 -14.55 5.37 -17.20
CA MET A 52 -13.90 4.18 -17.78
C MET A 52 -13.27 4.41 -19.17
N VAL A 53 -13.78 5.31 -20.00
CA VAL A 53 -13.16 5.62 -21.31
C VAL A 53 -12.10 6.71 -21.16
N LEU A 54 -12.34 7.72 -20.32
CA LEU A 54 -11.43 8.86 -20.15
C LEU A 54 -10.19 8.52 -19.32
N GLN A 55 -10.17 7.37 -18.63
CA GLN A 55 -8.96 6.87 -18.00
C GLN A 55 -7.81 6.67 -19.01
N LEU A 56 -8.14 6.38 -20.27
CA LEU A 56 -7.15 6.20 -21.34
C LEU A 56 -6.50 7.52 -21.77
N VAL A 57 -7.19 8.66 -21.59
CA VAL A 57 -6.64 10.00 -21.85
C VAL A 57 -6.03 10.66 -20.62
N GLY A 58 -5.96 9.92 -19.50
CA GLY A 58 -5.32 10.40 -18.26
C GLY A 58 -6.18 11.34 -17.42
N TYR A 59 -7.52 11.32 -17.57
CA TYR A 59 -8.42 12.19 -16.81
C TYR A 59 -8.25 12.08 -15.29
N CYS A 60 -8.01 10.87 -14.77
CA CYS A 60 -7.83 10.61 -13.35
C CYS A 60 -6.37 10.74 -12.85
N ASN A 61 -5.45 11.30 -13.65
CA ASN A 61 -4.01 11.32 -13.30
C ASN A 61 -3.69 12.19 -12.08
N SER A 62 -4.44 13.27 -11.83
CA SER A 62 -4.28 14.10 -10.64
C SER A 62 -4.53 13.30 -9.36
N ASN A 63 -5.70 12.66 -9.28
CA ASN A 63 -6.11 11.85 -8.13
C ASN A 63 -5.18 10.66 -7.95
N TYR A 64 -4.75 10.04 -9.06
CA TYR A 64 -3.77 8.96 -9.02
C TYR A 64 -2.41 9.41 -8.47
N SER A 65 -1.92 10.58 -8.90
CA SER A 65 -0.66 11.15 -8.43
C SER A 65 -0.69 11.46 -6.93
N GLU A 66 -1.78 12.05 -6.45
CA GLU A 66 -1.97 12.37 -5.04
C GLU A 66 -2.03 11.10 -4.18
N MET A 67 -2.81 10.11 -4.61
CA MET A 67 -2.87 8.80 -3.97
C MET A 67 -1.48 8.15 -3.89
N LEU A 68 -0.72 8.14 -4.99
CA LEU A 68 0.64 7.58 -5.00
C LEU A 68 1.60 8.31 -4.06
N SER A 69 1.51 9.64 -3.94
CA SER A 69 2.32 10.40 -2.98
C SER A 69 2.01 9.95 -1.55
N CYS A 70 0.72 9.83 -1.21
CA CYS A 70 0.28 9.38 0.11
C CYS A 70 0.83 7.99 0.44
N LEU A 71 0.66 7.03 -0.46
CA LEU A 71 1.13 5.65 -0.28
C LEU A 71 2.67 5.56 -0.18
N LYS A 72 3.38 6.42 -0.92
CA LYS A 72 4.84 6.50 -0.85
C LYS A 72 5.30 7.03 0.51
N GLU A 73 4.65 8.07 1.03
CA GLU A 73 4.94 8.62 2.36
C GLU A 73 4.71 7.58 3.46
N GLU A 74 3.59 6.85 3.42
CA GLU A 74 3.31 5.76 4.38
C GLU A 74 4.38 4.66 4.34
N ARG A 75 4.79 4.26 3.13
CA ARG A 75 5.85 3.26 2.95
C ARG A 75 7.17 3.74 3.55
N ILE A 76 7.53 5.00 3.32
CA ILE A 76 8.76 5.59 3.86
C ILE A 76 8.68 5.65 5.39
N ALA A 77 7.57 6.12 5.95
CA ALA A 77 7.36 6.18 7.40
C ALA A 77 7.53 4.80 8.06
N LYS A 78 6.81 3.78 7.58
CA LYS A 78 6.92 2.40 8.08
C LYS A 78 8.36 1.85 7.97
N ARG A 79 9.05 2.16 6.87
CA ARG A 79 10.45 1.75 6.67
C ARG A 79 11.39 2.43 7.66
N THR A 80 11.22 3.73 7.89
CA THR A 80 12.06 4.49 8.83
C THR A 80 11.88 4.00 10.27
N GLU A 81 10.65 3.72 10.67
CA GLU A 81 10.34 3.16 11.99
C GLU A 81 10.96 1.76 12.16
N SER A 82 10.77 0.89 11.18
CA SER A 82 11.34 -0.46 11.19
C SER A 82 12.87 -0.44 11.27
N LEU A 83 13.51 0.47 10.53
CA LEU A 83 14.97 0.65 10.57
C LEU A 83 15.45 1.12 11.94
N LYS A 84 14.74 2.08 12.55
CA LYS A 84 15.03 2.55 13.91
C LYS A 84 14.93 1.41 14.93
N MET A 85 13.81 0.68 14.93
CA MET A 85 13.61 -0.45 15.84
C MET A 85 14.68 -1.54 15.65
N SER A 86 15.02 -1.87 14.40
CA SER A 86 16.06 -2.86 14.10
C SER A 86 17.44 -2.41 14.58
N SER A 87 17.78 -1.13 14.40
CA SER A 87 19.04 -0.55 14.87
C SER A 87 19.13 -0.59 16.39
N GLU A 88 18.09 -0.16 17.10
CA GLU A 88 18.02 -0.19 18.55
C GLU A 88 18.16 -1.62 19.10
N TRP A 89 17.44 -2.58 18.49
CA TRP A 89 17.54 -3.99 18.85
C TRP A 89 18.96 -4.53 18.68
N LYS A 90 19.60 -4.27 17.53
CA LYS A 90 21.00 -4.69 17.29
C LYS A 90 21.96 -4.12 18.32
N SER A 91 21.83 -2.83 18.67
CA SER A 91 22.66 -2.21 19.69
C SER A 91 22.46 -2.86 21.07
N ARG A 92 21.22 -3.20 21.45
CA ARG A 92 20.93 -3.91 22.71
C ARG A 92 21.56 -5.30 22.73
N VAL A 93 21.37 -6.08 21.66
CA VAL A 93 21.94 -7.44 21.54
C VAL A 93 23.46 -7.42 21.58
N ASN A 94 24.11 -6.47 20.90
CA ASN A 94 25.56 -6.36 20.92
C ASN A 94 26.10 -6.01 22.33
N LYS A 95 25.40 -5.17 23.09
CA LYS A 95 25.76 -4.87 24.49
C LYS A 95 25.62 -6.11 25.38
N MET A 96 24.53 -6.87 25.24
CA MET A 96 24.32 -8.11 26.00
C MET A 96 25.42 -9.14 25.71
N LYS A 97 25.73 -9.38 24.43
CA LYS A 97 26.82 -10.29 24.03
C LYS A 97 28.20 -9.82 24.53
N GLY A 98 28.42 -8.51 24.57
CA GLY A 98 29.65 -7.93 25.12
C GLY A 98 29.78 -8.13 26.63
N ALA A 99 28.70 -7.95 27.38
CA ALA A 99 28.65 -8.19 28.82
C ALA A 99 28.87 -9.67 29.15
N GLU A 100 28.17 -10.58 28.45
CA GLU A 100 28.35 -12.03 28.59
C GLU A 100 29.80 -12.45 28.35
N LYS A 101 30.44 -11.89 27.31
CA LYS A 101 31.86 -12.16 27.02
C LYS A 101 32.81 -11.59 28.09
N ALA A 102 32.44 -10.52 28.77
CA ALA A 102 33.22 -9.95 29.86
C ALA A 102 33.11 -10.76 31.15
N GLU A 103 31.98 -11.45 31.37
CA GLU A 103 31.79 -12.37 32.52
C GLU A 103 32.49 -13.73 32.32
N LEU A 104 32.76 -14.11 31.06
CA LEU A 104 33.46 -15.36 30.71
C LEU A 104 35.00 -15.25 30.70
N ASN A 105 35.57 -14.03 30.75
CA ASN A 105 37.02 -13.79 30.82
C ASN A 105 37.44 -13.37 32.22
#